data_AF-A0AAW8FVZ5-F1
#
_entry.id   AF-A0AAW8FVZ5-F1
#
_cell.length_a   1.000
_cell.length_b   1.000
_cell.length_c   1.000
_cell.angle_alpha   90.00
_cell.angle_beta   90.00
_cell.angle_gamma   90.00
#
_symmetry.space_group_name_H-M   'P 1'
#
loop_
_entity.id
_entity.type
_entity.pdbx_description
1 polymer ?
#
loop_
_entity_poly.entity_id
_entity_poly.type
_entity_poly.pdbx_seq_one_letter_code
_entity_poly.pdbx_strand_id
1 'polypeptide(L)' 'MVSKIRVLLGMLVLLALAIGAIALLAAMKADAAWFTIIPLGILFIGASVAQSLGWFGKKAGD' A
#
# COMPACT_ATOMS: atom_id res chain seq x y z
N MET A 1 -8.94 -8.81 -18.85
CA MET A 1 -9.53 -8.56 -17.51
C MET A 1 -8.39 -8.47 -16.53
N VAL A 2 -8.33 -7.46 -15.66
CA VAL A 2 -7.27 -7.42 -14.63
C VAL A 2 -7.38 -8.70 -13.81
N SER A 3 -6.27 -9.40 -13.58
CA SER A 3 -6.33 -10.61 -12.77
C SER A 3 -6.72 -10.22 -11.36
N LYS A 4 -7.91 -10.65 -10.93
CA LYS A 4 -8.47 -10.36 -9.60
C LYS A 4 -7.44 -10.69 -8.50
N ILE A 5 -6.66 -11.74 -8.72
CA ILE A 5 -5.58 -12.20 -7.84
C ILE A 5 -4.44 -11.17 -7.73
N ARG A 6 -4.01 -10.56 -8.84
CA ARG A 6 -2.92 -9.55 -8.83
C ARG A 6 -3.32 -8.29 -8.07
N VAL A 7 -4.57 -7.85 -8.24
CA VAL A 7 -5.12 -6.72 -7.50
C VAL A 7 -5.20 -7.04 -6.00
N LEU A 8 -5.68 -8.24 -5.67
CA LEU A 8 -5.82 -8.70 -4.29
C LEU A 8 -4.46 -8.83 -3.59
N LEU A 9 -3.44 -9.37 -4.27
CA LEU A 9 -2.06 -9.39 -3.78
C LEU A 9 -1.49 -7.98 -3.62
N GLY A 10 -1.72 -7.07 -4.58
CA GLY A 10 -1.26 -5.68 -4.48
C GLY A 10 -1.87 -4.96 -3.27
N MET A 11 -3.18 -5.14 -3.03
CA MET A 11 -3.84 -4.58 -1.84
C MET A 11 -3.34 -5.22 -0.55
N LEU A 12 -3.11 -6.54 -0.52
CA LEU A 12 -2.55 -7.21 0.67
C LEU A 12 -1.15 -6.71 1.01
N VAL A 13 -0.29 -6.49 0.01
CA VAL A 13 1.05 -5.94 0.22
C VAL A 13 0.95 -4.52 0.76
N LEU A 14 0.11 -3.66 0.18
CA LEU A 14 -0.10 -2.29 0.68
C LEU A 14 -0.64 -2.27 2.11
N LEU A 15 -1.58 -3.18 2.42
CA LEU A 15 -2.13 -3.32 3.76
C LEU A 15 -1.05 -3.77 4.76
N ALA A 16 -0.25 -4.77 4.41
CA ALA A 16 0.86 -5.24 5.23
C ALA A 16 1.89 -4.12 5.48
N LEU A 17 2.17 -3.30 4.47
CA LEU A 17 3.09 -2.17 4.56
C LEU A 17 2.55 -1.05 5.46
N ALA A 18 1.25 -0.76 5.37
CA ALA A 18 0.57 0.18 6.27
C ALA A 18 0.59 -0.31 7.73
N ILE A 19 0.29 -1.59 7.97
CA ILE A 19 0.34 -2.19 9.31
C ILE A 19 1.78 -2.19 9.86
N GLY A 20 2.77 -2.52 9.02
CA GLY A 20 4.18 -2.47 9.39
C GLY A 20 4.64 -1.07 9.77
N ALA A 21 4.17 -0.03 9.07
CA ALA A 21 4.47 1.35 9.42
C ALA A 21 3.83 1.79 10.74
N ILE A 22 2.60 1.35 11.02
CA ILE A 22 1.93 1.57 12.32
C ILE A 22 2.73 0.90 13.44
N ALA A 23 3.15 -0.36 13.24
CA ALA A 23 3.97 -1.07 14.22
C ALA A 23 5.33 -0.37 14.44
N LEU A 24 5.95 0.15 13.39
CA LEU A 24 7.20 0.90 13.46
C LEU A 24 7.01 2.22 14.24
N LEU A 25 5.95 2.98 13.96
CA LEU A 25 5.60 4.19 14.70
C LEU A 25 5.36 3.93 16.18
N ALA A 26 4.67 2.82 16.50
CA ALA A 26 4.45 2.38 17.87
C ALA A 26 5.77 2.04 18.57
N ALA A 27 6.68 1.35 17.88
CA ALA A 27 8.01 1.03 18.40
C ALA A 27 8.85 2.29 18.66
N MET A 28 8.70 3.31 17.82
CA MET A 28 9.43 4.58 17.94
C MET A 28 8.81 5.57 18.96
N LYS A 29 7.69 5.21 19.63
CA LYS A 29 6.91 6.14 20.48
C LYS A 29 6.59 7.46 19.76
N ALA A 30 6.22 7.36 18.48
CA ALA A 30 5.85 8.52 17.71
C ALA A 30 4.58 9.18 18.25
N ASP A 31 4.44 10.49 18.03
CA ASP A 31 3.25 11.22 18.40
C ASP A 31 2.01 10.69 17.65
N ALA A 32 0.85 10.72 18.31
CA ALA A 32 -0.42 10.19 17.79
C ALA A 32 -0.78 10.78 16.40
N ALA A 33 -0.35 12.01 16.10
CA ALA A 33 -0.56 12.63 14.80
C ALA A 33 0.09 11.86 13.63
N TRP A 34 1.20 11.15 13.85
CA TRP A 34 1.91 10.42 12.80
C TRP A 34 1.22 9.11 12.40
N PHE A 35 0.39 8.54 13.27
CA PHE A 35 -0.37 7.31 12.99
C PHE A 35 -1.49 7.51 11.97
N THR A 36 -1.89 8.74 11.69
CA THR A 36 -2.85 9.04 10.62
C THR A 36 -2.12 9.42 9.33
N ILE A 37 -1.10 10.27 9.43
CA ILE A 37 -0.37 10.82 8.28
C ILE A 37 0.40 9.72 7.53
N ILE A 38 1.19 8.91 8.24
CA ILE A 38 2.10 7.94 7.62
C ILE A 38 1.32 6.81 6.92
N PRO A 39 0.31 6.16 7.53
CA PRO A 39 -0.40 5.09 6.85
C PRO A 39 -1.19 5.60 5.64
N LEU A 40 -1.82 6.78 5.73
CA LEU A 40 -2.48 7.40 4.59
C LEU A 40 -1.50 7.73 3.46
N GLY A 41 -0.33 8.28 3.81
CA GLY A 41 0.73 8.56 2.85
C GLY A 41 1.22 7.30 2.14
N ILE A 42 1.42 6.20 2.87
CA ILE A 42 1.83 4.91 2.31
C ILE A 42 0.77 4.34 1.39
N LEU A 43 -0.50 4.39 1.78
CA LEU A 43 -1.58 3.91 0.92
C LEU A 43 -1.69 4.75 -0.35
N PHE A 44 -1.61 6.07 -0.24
CA PHE A 44 -1.73 6.97 -1.38
C PHE A 44 -0.54 6.82 -2.34
N ILE A 45 0.69 6.96 -1.84
CA ILE A 45 1.90 6.85 -2.65
C ILE A 45 2.07 5.41 -3.16
N GLY A 46 1.88 4.41 -2.30
CA GLY A 46 2.01 3.01 -2.67
C GLY A 46 1.00 2.59 -3.72
N ALA A 47 -0.26 3.05 -3.62
CA ALA A 47 -1.25 2.81 -4.65
C ALA A 47 -0.94 3.55 -5.95
N SER A 48 -0.49 4.82 -5.88
CA SER A 48 -0.08 5.59 -7.06
C SER A 48 1.12 4.96 -7.79
N VAL A 49 2.11 4.44 -7.05
CA VAL A 49 3.27 3.73 -7.61
C VAL A 49 2.86 2.38 -8.21
N ALA A 50 2.05 1.59 -7.51
CA ALA A 50 1.53 0.35 -8.05
C ALA A 50 0.68 0.58 -9.32
N GLN A 51 -0.10 1.65 -9.35
CA GLN A 51 -0.87 2.08 -10.51
C GLN A 51 0.05 2.50 -11.68
N SER A 52 1.08 3.32 -11.43
CA SER A 52 2.00 3.80 -12.48
C SER A 52 2.86 2.69 -13.08
N LEU A 53 3.21 1.68 -12.28
CA LEU A 53 3.85 0.44 -12.76
C LEU A 53 2.88 -0.47 -13.54
N GLY A 54 1.61 -0.09 -13.64
CA GLY A 54 0.57 -0.85 -14.31
C GLY A 54 0.13 -2.09 -13.53
N TRP A 55 0.45 -2.21 -12.24
CA TRP A 55 0.13 -3.40 -11.44
C TRP A 55 -1.38 -3.68 -11.41
N PHE A 56 -2.20 -2.62 -11.34
CA PHE A 56 -3.67 -2.71 -11.36
C PHE A 56 -4.30 -2.58 -12.76
N GLY A 57 -3.55 -2.13 -13.77
CA GLY A 57 -4.09 -1.80 -15.09
C GLY A 57 -3.58 -2.67 -16.25
N LYS A 58 -2.44 -3.35 -16.09
CA LYS A 58 -1.81 -4.11 -17.15
C LYS A 58 -2.63 -5.36 -17.44
N LYS A 59 -3.26 -5.41 -18.62
CA LYS A 59 -3.82 -6.66 -19.16
C LYS A 59 -2.72 -7.71 -19.10
N ALA A 60 -3.00 -8.82 -18.42
CA ALA A 60 -2.19 -10.01 -18.56
C ALA A 60 -2.43 -10.53 -19.98
N GLY A 61 -1.42 -10.44 -20.85
CA GLY A 61 -1.44 -10.91 -22.23
C GLY A 61 -1.46 -9.77 -23.25
N ASP A 62 -0.27 -9.46 -23.78
CA ASP A 62 0.00 -9.80 -25.19
C ASP A 62 0.76 -11.14 -25.17
#